data_AF-A0A6A6AG97-F1
#
_entry.id   AF-A0A6A6AG97-F1
#
_cell.length_a   1.000
_cell.length_b   1.000
_cell.length_c   1.000
_cell.angle_alpha   90.00
_cell.angle_beta   90.00
_cell.angle_gamma   90.00
#
_symmetry.space_group_name_H-M   'P 1'
#
loop_
_entity.id
_entity.type
_entity.pdbx_description
1 polymer ?
#
loop_
_entity_poly.entity_id
_entity_poly.type
_entity_poly.pdbx_seq_one_letter_code
_entity_poly.pdbx_strand_id
1 'polypeptide(L)'
;MIPQNHSRCQELAHPDIINFAVSIFLVLGILVSYLPQHYKIISRRSSRGLSPLFVLLGTVSGTASIANILTLPESTQDMACCKEIGTFPCTAALLGIAQIGVQWTCFFFIMLLFLIFFPRNPQPSEEENSPHSLPTWKEAVLVLALSLAFFVVALLGSIIFLYALPSHTRAWANFLGLLGTTLAAIQYIPQIMTTWKLQETGSLSVPMMCIQTPGSFVFAASLAARLGPGGWSAWGLFILTGCLQGCLLGLSLWFIWRDRREMRRIDRDVTDAADTEETPLLADGRD
;
A
#
# COMPACT_ATOMS: atom_id res chain seq x y z
N MET A 1 -43.64 -10.51 6.38
CA MET A 1 -42.17 -10.44 6.19
C MET A 1 -41.72 -9.04 6.53
N ILE A 2 -41.26 -8.83 7.77
CA ILE A 2 -40.58 -7.58 8.15
C ILE A 2 -39.20 -7.68 7.48
N PRO A 3 -38.82 -6.75 6.59
CA PRO A 3 -37.75 -7.00 5.63
C PRO A 3 -36.40 -7.02 6.37
N GLN A 4 -35.53 -7.95 5.99
CA GLN A 4 -34.17 -8.13 6.55
C GLN A 4 -33.35 -6.84 6.70
N ASN A 5 -33.67 -5.79 5.93
CA ASN A 5 -33.10 -4.46 6.09
C ASN A 5 -33.33 -3.85 7.48
N HIS A 6 -34.51 -4.05 8.10
CA HIS A 6 -34.83 -3.40 9.38
C HIS A 6 -33.97 -3.93 10.53
N SER A 7 -33.76 -5.25 10.59
CA SER A 7 -32.89 -5.88 11.60
C SER A 7 -31.43 -5.47 11.44
N ARG A 8 -30.94 -5.36 10.21
CA ARG A 8 -29.57 -4.91 9.91
C ARG A 8 -29.38 -3.45 10.31
N CYS A 9 -30.30 -2.57 9.95
CA CYS A 9 -30.22 -1.16 10.32
C CYS A 9 -30.32 -0.95 11.85
N GLN A 10 -31.10 -1.78 12.56
CA GLN A 10 -31.18 -1.76 14.03
C GLN A 10 -29.87 -2.20 14.70
N GLU A 11 -29.19 -3.21 14.15
CA GLU A 11 -27.85 -3.61 14.59
C GLU A 11 -26.84 -2.46 14.39
N LEU A 12 -26.85 -1.85 13.21
CA LEU A 12 -25.99 -0.69 12.88
C LEU A 12 -26.25 0.53 13.76
N ALA A 13 -27.47 0.70 14.29
CA ALA A 13 -27.83 1.80 15.17
C ALA A 13 -27.10 1.78 16.52
N HIS A 14 -26.55 0.63 16.92
CA HIS A 14 -25.79 0.44 18.16
C HIS A 14 -24.34 0.03 17.86
N PRO A 15 -23.51 0.97 17.38
CA PRO A 15 -22.13 0.67 17.01
C PRO A 15 -21.28 0.31 18.24
N ASP A 16 -20.38 -0.66 18.05
CA ASP A 16 -19.35 -0.99 19.03
C ASP A 16 -18.28 0.12 19.06
N ILE A 17 -18.14 0.74 20.23
CA ILE A 17 -17.22 1.85 20.48
C ILE A 17 -15.76 1.43 20.31
N ILE A 18 -15.40 0.19 20.64
CA ILE A 18 -14.04 -0.32 20.49
C ILE A 18 -13.71 -0.42 19.00
N ASN A 19 -14.59 -1.03 18.20
CA ASN A 19 -14.40 -1.13 16.74
C ASN A 19 -14.36 0.24 16.07
N PHE A 20 -15.16 1.20 16.53
CA PHE A 20 -15.11 2.59 16.09
C PHE A 20 -13.75 3.23 16.39
N ALA A 21 -13.27 3.13 17.64
CA ALA A 21 -11.98 3.69 18.05
C ALA A 21 -10.81 3.07 17.29
N VAL A 22 -10.80 1.75 17.09
CA VAL A 22 -9.80 1.04 16.28
C VAL A 22 -9.83 1.55 14.83
N SER A 23 -11.01 1.71 14.25
CA SER A 23 -11.15 2.19 12.88
C SER A 23 -10.63 3.62 12.70
N ILE A 24 -10.91 4.53 13.63
CA ILE A 24 -10.35 5.89 13.64
C ILE A 24 -8.82 5.87 13.77
N PHE A 25 -8.29 5.06 14.70
CA PHE A 25 -6.85 4.90 14.86
C PHE A 25 -6.20 4.39 13.57
N LEU A 26 -6.81 3.44 12.88
CA LEU A 26 -6.34 2.93 11.59
C LEU A 26 -6.37 3.98 10.48
N VAL A 27 -7.41 4.83 10.39
CA VAL A 27 -7.45 5.94 9.41
C VAL A 27 -6.26 6.88 9.62
N LEU A 28 -6.00 7.27 10.87
CA LEU A 28 -4.86 8.11 11.21
C LEU A 28 -3.53 7.42 10.89
N GLY A 29 -3.43 6.12 11.21
CA GLY A 29 -2.28 5.28 10.87
C GLY A 29 -2.00 5.23 9.36
N ILE A 30 -3.05 5.11 8.54
CA ILE A 30 -2.94 5.17 7.08
C ILE A 30 -2.34 6.52 6.67
N LEU A 31 -2.95 7.64 7.07
CA LEU A 31 -2.46 8.99 6.71
C LEU A 31 -0.98 9.17 7.09
N VAL A 32 -0.64 8.88 8.35
CA VAL A 32 0.74 9.01 8.87
C VAL A 32 1.71 8.11 8.11
N SER A 33 1.31 6.87 7.78
CA SER A 33 2.19 5.92 7.10
C SER A 33 2.59 6.36 5.69
N TYR A 34 1.74 7.10 4.98
CA TYR A 34 2.01 7.57 3.63
C TYR A 34 2.90 8.84 3.61
N LEU A 35 2.91 9.63 4.69
CA LEU A 35 3.68 10.89 4.77
C LEU A 35 5.17 10.72 4.43
N PRO A 36 5.92 9.73 4.97
CA PRO A 36 7.34 9.56 4.64
C PRO A 36 7.58 9.36 3.14
N GLN A 37 6.68 8.62 2.47
CA GLN A 37 6.82 8.35 1.04
C GLN A 37 6.50 9.59 0.20
N HIS A 38 5.42 10.30 0.52
CA HIS A 38 5.08 11.57 -0.15
C HIS A 38 6.22 12.59 0.03
N TYR A 39 6.72 12.73 1.27
CA TYR A 39 7.83 13.62 1.58
C TYR A 39 9.11 13.25 0.81
N LYS A 40 9.47 11.97 0.75
CA LYS A 40 10.67 11.49 0.03
C LYS A 40 10.62 11.84 -1.46
N ILE A 41 9.46 11.67 -2.11
CA ILE A 41 9.30 11.99 -3.54
C ILE A 41 9.35 13.51 -3.76
N ILE A 42 8.65 14.29 -2.94
CA ILE A 42 8.58 15.76 -3.06
C ILE A 42 9.95 16.41 -2.79
N SER A 43 10.63 15.99 -1.72
CA SER A 43 11.94 16.54 -1.34
C SER A 43 13.03 16.23 -2.37
N ARG A 44 13.03 15.01 -2.93
CA ARG A 44 14.00 14.62 -3.96
C ARG A 44 13.65 15.18 -5.35
N ARG A 45 12.43 15.69 -5.54
CA ARG A 45 11.86 16.11 -6.84
C ARG A 45 12.13 15.09 -7.95
N SER A 46 12.11 13.80 -7.60
CA SER A 46 12.49 12.72 -8.48
C SER A 46 11.77 11.44 -8.07
N SER A 47 11.26 10.72 -9.06
CA SER A 47 10.68 9.39 -8.88
C SER A 47 11.68 8.24 -9.11
N ARG A 48 13.00 8.52 -9.10
CA ARG A 48 14.04 7.50 -9.25
C ARG A 48 13.86 6.36 -8.24
N GLY A 49 13.91 5.13 -8.77
CA GLY A 49 13.76 3.88 -8.01
C GLY A 49 12.31 3.41 -7.84
N LEU A 50 11.29 4.17 -8.24
CA LEU A 50 9.92 3.68 -8.33
C LEU A 50 9.68 3.02 -9.69
N SER A 51 9.27 1.74 -9.68
CA SER A 51 8.95 1.03 -10.91
C SER A 51 7.61 1.51 -11.50
N PRO A 52 7.54 1.89 -12.79
CA PRO A 52 6.28 2.28 -13.44
C PRO A 52 5.21 1.17 -13.35
N LEU A 53 5.62 -0.08 -13.51
CA LEU A 53 4.74 -1.25 -13.40
C LEU A 53 4.19 -1.40 -11.97
N PHE A 54 5.02 -1.14 -10.95
CA PHE A 54 4.57 -1.18 -9.56
C PHE A 54 3.49 -0.13 -9.28
N VAL A 55 3.66 1.09 -9.81
CA VAL A 55 2.68 2.17 -9.67
C VAL A 55 1.38 1.84 -10.41
N LEU A 56 1.47 1.30 -11.64
CA LEU A 56 0.31 0.85 -12.41
C LEU A 56 -0.48 -0.24 -11.67
N LEU A 57 0.19 -1.34 -11.31
CA LEU A 57 -0.45 -2.48 -10.63
C LEU A 57 -1.07 -2.06 -9.29
N GLY A 58 -0.38 -1.22 -8.53
CA GLY A 58 -0.91 -0.69 -7.27
C GLY A 58 -2.13 0.21 -7.47
N THR A 59 -2.15 1.03 -8.51
CA THR A 59 -3.27 1.94 -8.80
C THR A 59 -4.50 1.15 -9.28
N VAL A 60 -4.30 0.19 -10.19
CA VAL A 60 -5.37 -0.67 -10.70
C VAL A 60 -5.89 -1.59 -9.59
N SER A 61 -5.02 -2.19 -8.79
CA SER A 61 -5.40 -3.01 -7.63
C SER A 61 -6.17 -2.20 -6.59
N GLY A 62 -5.70 -1.01 -6.22
CA GLY A 62 -6.39 -0.11 -5.30
C GLY A 62 -7.75 0.34 -5.82
N THR A 63 -7.85 0.62 -7.12
CA THR A 63 -9.12 0.97 -7.78
C THR A 63 -10.10 -0.21 -7.77
N ALA A 64 -9.61 -1.43 -8.01
CA ALA A 64 -10.42 -2.64 -7.88
C ALA A 64 -10.88 -2.87 -6.43
N SER A 65 -10.03 -2.58 -5.44
CA SER A 65 -10.36 -2.69 -4.01
C SER A 65 -11.46 -1.72 -3.58
N ILE A 66 -11.37 -0.43 -3.95
CA ILE A 66 -12.43 0.54 -3.62
C ILE A 66 -13.73 0.23 -4.38
N ALA A 67 -13.65 -0.22 -5.65
CA ALA A 67 -14.83 -0.63 -6.40
C ALA A 67 -15.48 -1.90 -5.82
N ASN A 68 -14.67 -2.87 -5.36
CA ASN A 68 -15.14 -4.07 -4.67
C ASN A 68 -15.95 -3.71 -3.41
N ILE A 69 -15.40 -2.91 -2.50
CA ILE A 69 -16.10 -2.59 -1.25
C ILE A 69 -17.37 -1.76 -1.51
N LEU A 70 -17.37 -0.87 -2.50
CA LEU A 70 -18.53 -0.04 -2.84
C LEU A 70 -19.66 -0.83 -3.52
N THR A 71 -19.32 -1.92 -4.22
CA THR A 71 -20.31 -2.77 -4.90
C THR A 71 -20.75 -3.98 -4.07
N LEU A 72 -20.06 -4.26 -2.97
CA LEU A 72 -20.39 -5.37 -2.09
C LEU A 72 -21.82 -5.19 -1.51
N PRO A 73 -22.73 -6.17 -1.63
CA PRO A 73 -24.12 -6.05 -1.15
C PRO A 73 -24.23 -5.66 0.32
N GLU A 74 -23.35 -6.19 1.16
CA GLU A 74 -23.28 -5.90 2.59
C GLU A 74 -22.97 -4.41 2.82
N SER A 75 -22.03 -3.84 2.07
CA SER A 75 -21.71 -2.41 2.12
C SER A 75 -22.82 -1.53 1.56
N THR A 76 -23.48 -1.95 0.49
CA THR A 76 -24.57 -1.17 -0.11
C THR A 76 -25.82 -1.14 0.77
N GLN A 77 -26.09 -2.23 1.50
CA GLN A 77 -27.11 -2.27 2.55
C GLN A 77 -26.75 -1.34 3.71
N ASP A 78 -25.51 -1.37 4.19
CA ASP A 78 -25.05 -0.47 5.25
C ASP A 78 -25.18 1.01 4.82
N MET A 79 -24.85 1.35 3.57
CA MET A 79 -25.06 2.69 2.99
C MET A 79 -26.54 3.07 2.88
N ALA A 80 -27.43 2.12 2.60
CA ALA A 80 -28.87 2.36 2.54
C ALA A 80 -29.45 2.66 3.94
N CYS A 81 -28.99 1.95 4.98
CA CYS A 81 -29.39 2.16 6.38
C CYS A 81 -29.04 3.56 6.90
N CYS A 82 -28.02 4.23 6.35
CA CYS A 82 -27.64 5.60 6.73
C CYS A 82 -28.75 6.65 6.58
N LYS A 83 -29.82 6.35 5.82
CA LYS A 83 -31.00 7.23 5.73
C LYS A 83 -31.93 7.13 6.94
N GLU A 84 -31.86 6.03 7.69
CA GLU A 84 -32.77 5.69 8.79
C GLU A 84 -32.10 5.79 10.18
N ILE A 85 -30.77 5.76 10.24
CA ILE A 85 -30.00 5.80 11.49
C ILE A 85 -29.35 7.18 11.72
N GLY A 86 -28.96 7.45 12.97
CA GLY A 86 -28.27 8.70 13.33
C GLY A 86 -26.89 8.85 12.69
N THR A 87 -26.34 10.07 12.70
CA THR A 87 -25.05 10.41 12.08
C THR A 87 -23.88 9.63 12.66
N PHE A 88 -23.82 9.43 13.98
CA PHE A 88 -22.74 8.68 14.62
C PHE A 88 -22.74 7.19 14.23
N PRO A 89 -23.86 6.46 14.35
CA PRO A 89 -23.99 5.10 13.80
C PRO A 89 -23.64 4.98 12.31
N CYS A 90 -24.13 5.90 11.48
CA CYS A 90 -23.80 5.90 10.05
C CYS A 90 -22.30 6.12 9.80
N THR A 91 -21.67 7.04 10.55
CA THR A 91 -20.22 7.26 10.44
C THR A 91 -19.45 6.01 10.82
N ALA A 92 -19.82 5.37 11.94
CA ALA A 92 -19.22 4.13 12.40
C ALA A 92 -19.37 3.00 11.36
N ALA A 93 -20.54 2.92 10.72
CA ALA A 93 -20.74 2.05 9.59
C ALA A 93 -19.78 2.43 8.46
N LEU A 94 -19.82 3.62 7.89
CA LEU A 94 -19.04 3.93 6.69
C LEU A 94 -17.50 3.97 6.87
N LEU A 95 -16.97 3.88 8.10
CA LEU A 95 -15.52 3.94 8.38
C LEU A 95 -14.68 2.94 7.57
N GLY A 96 -15.12 1.68 7.46
CA GLY A 96 -14.39 0.69 6.65
C GLY A 96 -14.25 1.09 5.17
N ILE A 97 -15.30 1.70 4.60
CA ILE A 97 -15.28 2.22 3.22
C ILE A 97 -14.37 3.45 3.15
N ALA A 98 -14.46 4.34 4.13
CA ALA A 98 -13.64 5.53 4.22
C ALA A 98 -12.14 5.18 4.34
N GLN A 99 -11.77 4.14 5.09
CA GLN A 99 -10.39 3.66 5.23
C GLN A 99 -9.80 3.24 3.88
N ILE A 100 -10.53 2.41 3.10
CA ILE A 100 -10.11 2.00 1.76
C ILE A 100 -10.02 3.22 0.83
N GLY A 101 -10.99 4.15 0.92
CA GLY A 101 -11.00 5.38 0.13
C GLY A 101 -9.82 6.30 0.43
N VAL A 102 -9.45 6.46 1.70
CA VAL A 102 -8.27 7.23 2.13
C VAL A 102 -6.99 6.57 1.62
N GLN A 103 -6.85 5.24 1.76
CA GLN A 103 -5.70 4.50 1.25
C GLN A 103 -5.58 4.63 -0.28
N TRP A 104 -6.68 4.46 -1.01
CA TRP A 104 -6.75 4.65 -2.46
C TRP A 104 -6.33 6.06 -2.87
N THR A 105 -6.84 7.08 -2.18
CA THR A 105 -6.50 8.49 -2.45
C THR A 105 -5.02 8.77 -2.18
N CYS A 106 -4.47 8.27 -1.08
CA CYS A 106 -3.06 8.43 -0.73
C CYS A 106 -2.13 7.77 -1.76
N PHE A 107 -2.50 6.58 -2.26
CA PHE A 107 -1.74 5.90 -3.29
C PHE A 107 -1.89 6.59 -4.66
N PHE A 108 -3.08 7.07 -5.00
CA PHE A 108 -3.29 7.88 -6.21
C PHE A 108 -2.45 9.15 -6.17
N PHE A 109 -2.30 9.78 -4.99
CA PHE A 109 -1.39 10.90 -4.82
C PHE A 109 0.08 10.52 -5.08
N ILE A 110 0.53 9.32 -4.67
CA ILE A 110 1.86 8.80 -5.08
C ILE A 110 1.95 8.69 -6.61
N MET A 111 0.93 8.17 -7.28
CA MET A 111 0.90 8.08 -8.75
C MET A 111 1.02 9.48 -9.39
N LEU A 112 0.28 10.48 -8.89
CA LEU A 112 0.40 11.85 -9.38
C LEU A 112 1.82 12.42 -9.19
N LEU A 113 2.40 12.25 -8.00
CA LEU A 113 3.78 12.66 -7.73
C LEU A 113 4.78 11.93 -8.62
N PHE A 114 4.57 10.64 -8.86
CA PHE A 114 5.40 9.83 -9.76
C PHE A 114 5.39 10.40 -11.19
N LEU A 115 4.23 10.79 -11.70
CA LEU A 115 4.09 11.39 -13.04
C LEU A 115 4.69 12.80 -13.12
N ILE A 116 4.48 13.63 -12.09
CA ILE A 116 4.99 15.01 -12.04
C ILE A 116 6.52 15.02 -11.98
N PHE A 117 7.13 14.16 -11.15
CA PHE A 117 8.58 14.09 -10.95
C PHE A 117 9.24 13.00 -11.79
N PHE A 118 8.54 12.47 -12.81
CA PHE A 118 9.12 11.53 -13.76
C PHE A 118 10.19 12.24 -14.61
N PRO A 119 11.42 11.70 -14.74
CA PRO A 119 12.46 12.33 -15.54
C PRO A 119 12.02 12.34 -17.02
N ARG A 120 11.64 13.52 -17.51
CA ARG A 120 11.14 13.72 -18.88
C ARG A 120 12.26 13.70 -19.94
N ASN A 121 13.51 13.90 -19.50
CA ASN A 121 14.70 13.79 -20.31
C ASN A 121 15.80 13.17 -19.43
N PRO A 122 16.14 11.87 -19.56
CA PRO A 122 17.31 11.36 -18.88
C PRO A 122 18.51 12.15 -19.44
N GLN A 123 19.23 12.86 -18.57
CA GLN A 123 20.54 13.37 -18.94
C GLN A 123 21.35 12.16 -19.42
N PRO A 124 22.00 12.21 -20.59
CA PRO A 124 22.93 11.18 -20.99
C PRO A 124 24.13 11.27 -20.04
N SER A 125 24.05 10.59 -18.89
CA SER A 125 25.24 10.27 -18.12
C SER A 125 26.01 9.21 -18.89
N GLU A 126 27.33 9.33 -18.95
CA GLU A 126 28.31 8.51 -19.69
C GLU A 126 28.27 6.99 -19.39
N GLU A 127 27.28 6.52 -18.63
CA GLU A 127 26.98 5.12 -18.30
C GLU A 127 26.04 4.46 -19.33
N GLU A 128 26.23 4.75 -20.61
CA GLU A 128 25.46 4.15 -21.73
C GLU A 128 25.73 2.64 -21.89
N ASN A 129 26.56 2.04 -21.02
CA ASN A 129 26.92 0.61 -21.01
C ASN A 129 26.21 -0.23 -19.92
N SER A 130 25.25 0.33 -19.17
CA SER A 130 24.44 -0.48 -18.22
C SER A 130 23.15 -1.00 -18.89
N PRO A 131 22.82 -2.30 -18.83
CA PRO A 131 21.62 -2.89 -19.45
C PRO A 131 20.29 -2.49 -18.79
N HIS A 132 20.30 -1.47 -17.93
CA HIS A 132 19.14 -0.93 -17.24
C HIS A 132 18.75 0.43 -17.83
N SER A 133 18.13 0.40 -19.01
CA SER A 133 17.54 1.58 -19.64
C SER A 133 16.55 2.26 -18.69
N LEU A 134 16.73 3.55 -18.43
CA LEU A 134 15.78 4.35 -17.66
C LEU A 134 14.39 4.30 -18.34
N PRO A 135 13.31 4.10 -17.57
CA PRO A 135 11.99 3.98 -18.14
C PRO A 135 11.61 5.27 -18.89
N THR A 136 11.06 5.12 -20.09
CA THR A 136 10.82 6.26 -20.99
C THR A 136 9.56 7.04 -20.57
N TRP A 137 9.47 8.34 -20.84
CA TRP A 137 8.24 9.14 -20.64
C TRP A 137 6.97 8.47 -21.24
N LYS A 138 7.15 7.69 -22.31
CA LYS A 138 6.10 6.85 -22.92
C LYS A 138 5.50 5.84 -21.93
N GLU A 139 6.31 5.24 -21.07
CA GLU A 139 5.84 4.30 -20.04
C GLU A 139 5.01 5.03 -18.99
N ALA A 140 5.43 6.22 -18.53
CA ALA A 140 4.65 7.02 -17.60
C ALA A 140 3.27 7.40 -18.16
N VAL A 141 3.20 7.80 -19.42
CA VAL A 141 1.92 8.08 -20.12
C VAL A 141 1.07 6.81 -20.24
N LEU A 142 1.69 5.67 -20.55
CA LEU A 142 0.99 4.38 -20.62
C LEU A 142 0.43 3.97 -19.26
N VAL A 143 1.18 4.15 -18.17
CA VAL A 143 0.71 3.91 -16.80
C VAL A 143 -0.53 4.74 -16.50
N LEU A 144 -0.52 6.04 -16.82
CA LEU A 144 -1.67 6.92 -16.63
C LEU A 144 -2.87 6.48 -17.48
N ALA A 145 -2.66 6.23 -18.77
CA ALA A 145 -3.72 5.87 -19.70
C ALA A 145 -4.40 4.56 -19.30
N LEU A 146 -3.63 3.52 -18.95
CA LEU A 146 -4.17 2.24 -18.50
C LEU A 146 -4.88 2.36 -17.14
N SER A 147 -4.32 3.12 -16.20
CA SER A 147 -4.95 3.34 -14.89
C SER A 147 -6.29 4.07 -15.04
N LEU A 148 -6.35 5.08 -15.89
CA LEU A 148 -7.59 5.84 -16.16
C LEU A 148 -8.61 5.00 -16.93
N ALA A 149 -8.18 4.24 -17.94
CA ALA A 149 -9.06 3.34 -18.67
C ALA A 149 -9.68 2.29 -17.74
N PHE A 150 -8.86 1.68 -16.87
CA PHE A 150 -9.35 0.73 -15.88
C PHE A 150 -10.31 1.38 -14.88
N PHE A 151 -10.01 2.59 -14.39
CA PHE A 151 -10.91 3.33 -13.51
C PHE A 151 -12.28 3.54 -14.15
N VAL A 152 -12.33 3.96 -15.42
CA VAL A 152 -13.59 4.15 -16.15
C VAL A 152 -14.34 2.82 -16.31
N VAL A 153 -13.66 1.74 -16.68
CA VAL A 153 -14.28 0.41 -16.81
C VAL A 153 -14.83 -0.08 -15.48
N ALA A 154 -14.05 0.04 -14.39
CA ALA A 154 -14.48 -0.37 -13.06
C ALA A 154 -15.67 0.47 -12.57
N LEU A 155 -15.67 1.78 -12.82
CA LEU A 155 -16.76 2.69 -12.47
C LEU A 155 -18.04 2.36 -13.23
N LEU A 156 -17.97 2.30 -14.56
CA LEU A 156 -19.14 2.00 -15.41
C LEU A 156 -19.68 0.60 -15.14
N GLY A 157 -18.81 -0.40 -15.03
CA GLY A 157 -19.18 -1.76 -14.65
C GLY A 157 -19.91 -1.77 -13.30
N SER A 158 -19.37 -1.08 -12.30
CA SER A 158 -20.00 -0.98 -10.97
C SER A 158 -21.39 -0.34 -11.03
N ILE A 159 -21.57 0.74 -11.79
CA ILE A 159 -22.88 1.37 -12.00
C ILE A 159 -23.87 0.40 -12.66
N ILE A 160 -23.45 -0.30 -13.72
CA ILE A 160 -24.29 -1.26 -14.43
C ILE A 160 -24.72 -2.41 -13.51
N PHE A 161 -23.79 -3.02 -12.78
CA PHE A 161 -24.11 -4.13 -11.88
C PHE A 161 -24.90 -3.72 -10.65
N LEU A 162 -24.82 -2.45 -10.21
CA LEU A 162 -25.62 -1.95 -9.10
C LEU A 162 -27.07 -1.65 -9.51
N TYR A 163 -27.28 -1.04 -10.68
CA TYR A 163 -28.59 -0.53 -11.07
C TYR A 163 -29.32 -1.36 -12.13
N ALA A 164 -28.59 -1.88 -13.12
CA ALA A 164 -29.19 -2.64 -14.23
C ALA A 164 -29.23 -4.15 -13.96
N LEU A 165 -28.26 -4.69 -13.22
CA LEU A 165 -28.12 -6.14 -12.97
C LEU A 165 -27.90 -6.47 -11.47
N PRO A 166 -28.84 -6.10 -10.57
CA PRO A 166 -28.66 -6.25 -9.12
C PRO A 166 -28.51 -7.71 -8.64
N SER A 167 -29.00 -8.68 -9.42
CA SER A 167 -28.81 -10.12 -9.12
C SER A 167 -27.35 -10.57 -9.23
N HIS A 168 -26.52 -9.84 -9.99
CA HIS A 168 -25.13 -10.20 -10.27
C HIS A 168 -24.12 -9.29 -9.54
N THR A 169 -24.57 -8.34 -8.72
CA THR A 169 -23.67 -7.39 -8.03
C THR A 169 -22.63 -8.09 -7.15
N ARG A 170 -23.03 -9.15 -6.42
CA ARG A 170 -22.08 -9.92 -5.59
C ARG A 170 -20.99 -10.58 -6.44
N ALA A 171 -21.34 -11.10 -7.62
CA ALA A 171 -20.38 -11.71 -8.53
C ALA A 171 -19.39 -10.68 -9.06
N TRP A 172 -19.88 -9.48 -9.45
CA TRP A 172 -19.05 -8.35 -9.84
C TRP A 172 -18.10 -7.89 -8.73
N ALA A 173 -18.62 -7.73 -7.50
CA ALA A 173 -17.80 -7.38 -6.35
C ALA A 173 -16.70 -8.42 -6.13
N ASN A 174 -17.03 -9.71 -6.09
CA ASN A 174 -16.05 -10.78 -5.90
C ASN A 174 -15.00 -10.84 -7.03
N PHE A 175 -15.41 -10.60 -8.28
CA PHE A 175 -14.49 -10.48 -9.40
C PHE A 175 -13.49 -9.34 -9.19
N LEU A 176 -13.95 -8.15 -8.82
CA LEU A 176 -13.07 -7.00 -8.53
C LEU A 176 -12.13 -7.28 -7.35
N GLY A 177 -12.62 -7.92 -6.29
CA GLY A 177 -11.79 -8.27 -5.12
C GLY A 177 -10.68 -9.28 -5.48
N LEU A 178 -11.02 -10.33 -6.22
CA LEU A 178 -10.04 -11.31 -6.71
C LEU A 178 -9.05 -10.70 -7.71
N LEU A 179 -9.52 -9.85 -8.61
CA LEU A 179 -8.68 -9.12 -9.55
C LEU A 179 -7.69 -8.22 -8.81
N GLY A 180 -8.18 -7.40 -7.86
CA GLY A 180 -7.33 -6.53 -7.03
C GLY A 180 -6.28 -7.32 -6.24
N THR A 181 -6.69 -8.44 -5.64
CA THR A 181 -5.82 -9.37 -4.91
C THR A 181 -4.73 -9.97 -5.80
N THR A 182 -5.09 -10.41 -7.00
CA THR A 182 -4.16 -10.98 -7.98
C THR A 182 -3.16 -9.94 -8.46
N LEU A 183 -3.63 -8.74 -8.80
CA LEU A 183 -2.77 -7.63 -9.22
C LEU A 183 -1.79 -7.23 -8.11
N ALA A 184 -2.24 -7.22 -6.85
CA ALA A 184 -1.36 -6.95 -5.73
C ALA A 184 -0.31 -8.05 -5.54
N ALA A 185 -0.65 -9.32 -5.76
CA ALA A 185 0.33 -10.40 -5.76
C ALA A 185 1.38 -10.21 -6.86
N ILE A 186 0.96 -9.87 -8.08
CA ILE A 186 1.85 -9.56 -9.20
C ILE A 186 2.68 -8.30 -8.93
N GLN A 187 2.19 -7.36 -8.12
CA GLN A 187 2.93 -6.18 -7.71
C GLN A 187 4.03 -6.51 -6.70
N TYR A 188 3.70 -7.27 -5.64
CA TYR A 188 4.61 -7.51 -4.52
C TYR A 188 5.60 -8.64 -4.77
N ILE A 189 5.22 -9.73 -5.44
CA ILE A 189 6.10 -10.90 -5.63
C ILE A 189 7.37 -10.55 -6.42
N PRO A 190 7.31 -9.89 -7.59
CA PRO A 190 8.51 -9.49 -8.31
C PRO A 190 9.38 -8.52 -7.51
N GLN A 191 8.77 -7.64 -6.70
CA GLN A 191 9.50 -6.74 -5.82
C GLN A 191 10.26 -7.51 -4.73
N ILE A 192 9.63 -8.52 -4.11
CA ILE A 192 10.28 -9.40 -3.14
C ILE A 192 11.47 -10.14 -3.78
N MET A 193 11.26 -10.73 -4.96
CA MET A 193 12.32 -11.44 -5.68
C MET A 193 13.48 -10.52 -6.06
N THR A 194 13.18 -9.30 -6.52
CA THR A 194 14.19 -8.31 -6.90
C THR A 194 14.96 -7.83 -5.68
N THR A 195 14.28 -7.56 -4.57
CA THR A 195 14.88 -7.18 -3.29
C THR A 195 15.80 -8.29 -2.76
N TRP A 196 15.40 -9.55 -2.91
CA TRP A 196 16.23 -10.70 -2.58
C TRP A 196 17.49 -10.80 -3.46
N LYS A 197 17.34 -10.62 -4.78
CA LYS A 197 18.44 -10.73 -5.75
C LYS A 197 19.46 -9.59 -5.63
N LEU A 198 18.99 -8.36 -5.49
CA LEU A 198 19.85 -7.17 -5.39
C LEU A 198 20.43 -7.00 -3.99
N GLN A 199 19.86 -7.65 -2.98
CA GLN A 199 20.24 -7.52 -1.57
C GLN A 199 20.22 -6.09 -1.02
N GLU A 200 19.46 -5.20 -1.64
CA GLU A 200 19.30 -3.81 -1.23
C GLU A 200 17.82 -3.51 -0.97
N THR A 201 17.56 -2.71 0.07
CA THR A 201 16.25 -2.10 0.26
C THR A 201 16.05 -1.04 -0.82
N GLY A 202 15.23 -1.33 -1.83
CA GLY A 202 14.96 -0.41 -2.94
C GLY A 202 14.33 0.93 -2.53
N SER A 203 13.55 1.56 -3.43
CA SER A 203 13.02 2.90 -3.15
C SER A 203 11.88 2.97 -2.11
N LEU A 204 11.30 1.83 -1.74
CA LEU A 204 10.17 1.73 -0.82
C LEU A 204 10.54 2.18 0.60
N SER A 205 9.66 2.96 1.22
CA SER A 205 9.84 3.46 2.58
C SER A 205 9.61 2.34 3.60
N VAL A 206 10.69 1.82 4.19
CA VAL A 206 10.61 0.86 5.31
C VAL A 206 9.74 1.41 6.47
N PRO A 207 9.81 2.70 6.86
CA PRO A 207 8.90 3.27 7.86
C PRO A 207 7.40 3.15 7.51
N MET A 208 7.04 3.39 6.24
CA MET A 208 5.66 3.24 5.76
C MET A 208 5.19 1.79 5.95
N MET A 209 6.04 0.83 5.57
CA MET A 209 5.72 -0.59 5.69
C MET A 209 5.60 -1.07 7.14
N CYS A 210 6.43 -0.55 8.06
CA CYS A 210 6.37 -0.89 9.48
C CYS A 210 5.02 -0.54 10.11
N ILE A 211 4.38 0.55 9.67
CA ILE A 211 3.06 0.96 10.17
C ILE A 211 1.95 0.20 9.43
N GLN A 212 2.06 0.06 8.11
CA GLN A 212 1.00 -0.52 7.29
C GLN A 212 0.85 -2.04 7.44
N THR A 213 1.95 -2.78 7.57
CA THR A 213 1.89 -4.25 7.68
C THR A 213 1.05 -4.71 8.88
N PRO A 214 1.30 -4.28 10.12
CA PRO A 214 0.42 -4.65 11.23
C PRO A 214 -0.97 -4.04 11.07
N GLY A 215 -1.06 -2.81 10.56
CA GLY A 215 -2.33 -2.13 10.30
C GLY A 215 -3.25 -2.89 9.34
N SER A 216 -2.70 -3.55 8.31
CA SER A 216 -3.50 -4.27 7.32
C SER A 216 -4.18 -5.50 7.91
N PHE A 217 -3.55 -6.21 8.84
CA PHE A 217 -4.15 -7.35 9.54
C PHE A 217 -5.26 -6.91 10.50
N VAL A 218 -5.01 -5.85 11.29
CA VAL A 218 -6.03 -5.28 12.18
C VAL A 218 -7.21 -4.75 11.36
N PHE A 219 -6.93 -4.10 10.22
CA PHE A 219 -7.96 -3.61 9.32
C PHE A 219 -8.77 -4.76 8.70
N ALA A 220 -8.12 -5.82 8.23
CA ALA A 220 -8.79 -7.01 7.73
C ALA A 220 -9.72 -7.64 8.79
N ALA A 221 -9.25 -7.74 10.04
CA ALA A 221 -10.06 -8.23 11.15
C ALA A 221 -11.27 -7.33 11.42
N SER A 222 -11.09 -6.00 11.40
CA SER A 222 -12.20 -5.04 11.57
C SER A 222 -13.25 -5.15 10.45
N LEU A 223 -12.82 -5.33 9.20
CA LEU A 223 -13.72 -5.56 8.07
C LEU A 223 -14.43 -6.91 8.16
N ALA A 224 -13.73 -7.96 8.58
CA ALA A 224 -14.31 -9.29 8.77
C ALA A 224 -15.36 -9.30 9.89
N ALA A 225 -15.11 -8.61 11.00
CA ALA A 225 -16.06 -8.45 12.09
C ALA A 225 -17.34 -7.72 11.62
N ARG A 226 -17.20 -6.76 10.70
CA ARG A 226 -18.32 -5.92 10.25
C ARG A 226 -19.13 -6.51 9.09
N LEU A 227 -18.45 -7.03 8.07
CA LEU A 227 -19.07 -7.56 6.84
C LEU A 227 -19.33 -9.06 6.94
N GLY A 228 -18.77 -9.73 7.94
CA GLY A 228 -18.86 -11.17 8.12
C GLY A 228 -18.24 -11.96 6.95
N PRO A 229 -18.65 -13.22 6.78
CA PRO A 229 -18.18 -14.09 5.69
C PRO A 229 -18.56 -13.58 4.29
N GLY A 230 -19.62 -12.77 4.17
CA GLY A 230 -20.07 -12.22 2.88
C GLY A 230 -19.07 -11.25 2.26
N GLY A 231 -18.31 -10.52 3.08
CA GLY A 231 -17.28 -9.56 2.65
C GLY A 231 -15.89 -10.12 2.42
N TRP A 232 -15.74 -11.44 2.25
CA TRP A 232 -14.42 -12.10 2.13
C TRP A 232 -13.55 -11.55 1.00
N SER A 233 -14.15 -11.13 -0.10
CA SER A 233 -13.43 -10.55 -1.23
C SER A 233 -12.81 -9.19 -0.91
N ALA A 234 -13.35 -8.48 0.10
CA ALA A 234 -12.81 -7.20 0.59
C ALA A 234 -11.73 -7.40 1.64
N TRP A 235 -12.02 -8.13 2.74
CA TRP A 235 -11.05 -8.30 3.82
C TRP A 235 -9.91 -9.27 3.46
N GLY A 236 -10.16 -10.26 2.60
CA GLY A 236 -9.15 -11.25 2.17
C GLY A 236 -8.00 -10.61 1.38
N LEU A 237 -8.28 -9.55 0.63
CA LEU A 237 -7.26 -8.76 -0.07
C LEU A 237 -6.25 -8.18 0.91
N PHE A 238 -6.70 -7.63 2.05
CA PHE A 238 -5.84 -7.03 3.06
C PHE A 238 -5.00 -8.06 3.84
N ILE A 239 -5.49 -9.30 3.98
CA ILE A 239 -4.70 -10.40 4.52
C ILE A 239 -3.57 -10.76 3.56
N LEU A 240 -3.86 -11.00 2.28
CA LEU A 240 -2.84 -11.39 1.31
C LEU A 240 -1.78 -10.29 1.14
N THR A 241 -2.22 -9.05 0.97
CA THR A 241 -1.31 -7.90 0.84
C THR A 241 -0.50 -7.68 2.10
N GLY A 242 -1.10 -7.85 3.29
CA GLY A 242 -0.39 -7.82 4.57
C GLY A 242 0.72 -8.86 4.66
N CYS A 243 0.46 -10.10 4.26
CA CYS A 243 1.46 -11.17 4.22
C CYS A 243 2.61 -10.85 3.27
N LEU A 244 2.30 -10.46 2.03
CA LEU A 244 3.30 -10.12 1.01
C LEU A 244 4.16 -8.93 1.45
N GLN A 245 3.51 -7.88 1.97
CA GLN A 245 4.19 -6.70 2.50
C GLN A 245 5.03 -7.05 3.73
N GLY A 246 4.55 -7.93 4.60
CA GLY A 246 5.28 -8.44 5.76
C GLY A 246 6.55 -9.21 5.37
N CYS A 247 6.48 -10.06 4.34
CA CYS A 247 7.65 -10.73 3.78
C CYS A 247 8.69 -9.71 3.29
N LEU A 248 8.26 -8.71 2.51
CA LEU A 248 9.15 -7.67 2.01
C LEU A 248 9.75 -6.82 3.14
N LEU A 249 8.97 -6.51 4.18
CA LEU A 249 9.44 -5.79 5.37
C LEU A 249 10.49 -6.61 6.12
N GLY A 250 10.25 -7.91 6.34
CA GLY A 250 11.18 -8.81 7.00
C GLY A 250 12.53 -8.87 6.28
N LEU A 251 12.51 -9.01 4.95
CA LEU A 251 13.72 -8.95 4.12
C LEU A 251 14.43 -7.60 4.26
N SER A 252 13.67 -6.50 4.21
CA SER A 252 14.24 -5.16 4.27
C SER A 252 14.92 -4.88 5.61
N LEU A 253 14.30 -5.28 6.72
CA LEU A 253 14.87 -5.16 8.06
C LEU A 253 16.12 -6.03 8.22
N TRP A 254 16.11 -7.23 7.64
CA TRP A 254 17.26 -8.13 7.65
C TRP A 254 18.47 -7.54 6.92
N PHE A 255 18.29 -7.01 5.71
CA PHE A 255 19.36 -6.36 4.96
C PHE A 255 19.92 -5.13 5.69
N ILE A 256 19.05 -4.25 6.19
CA ILE A 256 19.46 -3.08 6.99
C ILE A 256 20.28 -3.50 8.21
N TRP A 257 19.87 -4.57 8.89
CA TRP A 257 20.59 -5.08 10.04
C TRP A 257 21.96 -5.67 9.67
N ARG A 258 22.01 -6.47 8.60
CA ARG A 258 23.24 -7.07 8.07
C ARG A 258 24.26 -5.99 7.69
N ASP A 259 23.85 -5.01 6.89
CA ASP A 259 24.75 -3.98 6.37
C ASP A 259 25.25 -3.07 7.50
N ARG A 260 24.39 -2.72 8.46
CA ARG A 260 24.80 -2.00 9.69
C ARG A 260 25.77 -2.80 10.57
N ARG A 261 25.74 -4.13 10.51
CA ARG A 261 26.68 -4.98 11.25
C ARG A 261 28.03 -5.02 10.55
N GLU A 262 28.03 -5.08 9.22
CA GLU A 262 29.23 -5.07 8.39
C GLU A 262 29.95 -3.72 8.47
N MET A 263 29.24 -2.59 8.35
CA MET A 263 29.82 -1.26 8.54
C MET A 263 30.43 -1.09 9.94
N ARG A 264 29.79 -1.61 10.98
CA ARG A 264 30.32 -1.61 12.36
C ARG A 264 31.49 -2.57 12.61
N ARG A 265 31.77 -3.48 11.66
CA ARG A 265 33.00 -4.30 11.70
C ARG A 265 34.13 -3.53 11.04
N ILE A 266 33.89 -2.99 9.85
CA ILE A 266 34.85 -2.17 9.10
C ILE A 266 35.31 -0.97 9.94
N ASP A 267 34.38 -0.24 10.55
CA ASP A 267 34.68 0.92 11.41
C ASP A 267 35.56 0.56 12.62
N ARG A 268 35.36 -0.64 13.18
CA ARG A 268 36.20 -1.18 14.26
C ARG A 268 37.60 -1.53 13.76
N ASP A 269 37.70 -2.25 12.65
CA ASP A 269 38.98 -2.65 12.07
C ASP A 269 39.81 -1.40 11.68
N VAL A 270 39.17 -0.33 11.19
CA VAL A 270 39.83 0.95 10.89
C VAL A 270 40.29 1.67 12.17
N THR A 271 39.47 1.67 13.22
CA THR A 271 39.84 2.29 14.51
C THR A 271 41.00 1.55 15.17
N ASP A 272 40.95 0.21 15.21
CA ASP A 272 42.02 -0.62 15.78
C ASP A 272 43.34 -0.46 14.99
N ALA A 273 43.27 -0.32 13.66
CA ALA A 273 44.44 -0.05 12.83
C ALA A 273 45.05 1.35 13.10
N ALA A 274 44.22 2.37 13.27
CA ALA A 274 44.67 3.74 13.58
C ALA A 274 45.34 3.83 14.97
N ASP A 275 44.77 3.18 15.99
CA ASP A 275 45.36 3.12 17.33
C ASP A 275 46.73 2.41 17.35
N THR A 276 46.95 1.48 16.41
CA THR A 276 48.23 0.76 16.27
C THR A 276 49.30 1.62 15.58
N GLU A 277 48.93 2.54 14.68
CA GLU A 277 49.87 3.46 14.01
C GLU A 277 50.26 4.67 14.89
N GLU A 278 49.41 5.09 15.84
CA GLU A 278 49.73 6.18 16.79
C GLU A 278 50.62 5.77 17.96
N THR A 279 51.00 4.49 18.10
CA THR A 279 52.05 4.11 19.05
C THR A 279 53.37 4.77 18.63
N PRO A 280 53.91 5.75 19.39
CA PRO A 280 55.18 6.36 19.03
C PRO A 280 56.23 5.26 19.15
N LEU A 281 56.99 5.04 18.07
CA LEU A 281 58.29 4.39 18.14
C LEU A 281 59.14 5.25 19.09
N LEU A 282 59.04 4.98 20.39
CA LEU A 282 59.97 5.50 21.37
C LEU A 282 61.33 4.97 20.97
N ALA A 283 62.09 5.89 20.40
CA ALA A 283 63.48 5.74 20.06
C ALA A 283 64.23 5.10 21.23
N ASP A 284 64.75 3.90 21.01
CA ASP A 284 65.91 3.44 21.77
C ASP A 284 67.15 3.97 21.05
N GLY A 285 67.36 5.27 21.22
CA GLY A 285 68.65 5.89 21.03
C GLY A 285 69.30 6.01 22.41
N ARG A 286 69.97 4.97 22.88
CA ARG A 286 71.13 5.11 23.76
C ARG A 286 71.92 3.82 23.94
N ASP A 287 73.23 4.02 23.77
CA ASP A 287 74.40 3.25 24.20
C ASP A 287 74.89 2.09 23.30
#